data_AF-H8I9M3-F1
#
_entry.id   AF-H8I9M3-F1
#
_cell.length_a   1.000
_cell.length_b   1.000
_cell.length_c   1.000
_cell.angle_alpha   90.00
_cell.angle_beta   90.00
_cell.angle_gamma   90.00
#
_symmetry.space_group_name_H-M   'P 1'
#
loop_
_entity.id
_entity.type
_entity.pdbx_description
1 polymer ?
#
loop_
_entity_poly.entity_id
_entity_poly.type
_entity_poly.pdbx_seq_one_letter_code
_entity_poly.pdbx_strand_id
1 'polypeptide(L)' 'MIKARFEIFKSDGYICAVGQNVGIYICDKNWNELMKDIYETVELYYGLPDKAELKMTVEVKAKAPGKIKPL' A
#
# COMPACT_ATOMS: atom_id res chain seq x y z
N MET A 1 -7.42 -13.53 -11.71
CA MET A 1 -6.66 -12.26 -11.79
C MET A 1 -7.20 -11.32 -10.74
N ILE A 2 -6.39 -10.99 -9.73
CA ILE A 2 -6.75 -10.04 -8.67
C ILE A 2 -6.16 -8.67 -8.99
N LYS A 3 -6.95 -7.63 -8.74
CA LYS A 3 -6.55 -6.23 -8.92
C LYS A 3 -6.64 -5.53 -7.58
N ALA A 4 -5.51 -5.11 -7.04
CA ALA A 4 -5.43 -4.25 -5.87
C ALA A 4 -4.89 -2.89 -6.28
N ARG A 5 -5.55 -1.83 -5.81
CA ARG A 5 -5.16 -0.44 -6.05
C ARG A 5 -4.72 0.19 -4.75
N PHE A 6 -3.50 0.71 -4.72
CA PHE A 6 -2.95 1.40 -3.57
C PHE A 6 -2.65 2.85 -3.92
N GLU A 7 -3.02 3.75 -3.02
CA GLU A 7 -2.52 5.11 -3.00
C GLU A 7 -1.38 5.22 -2.01
N ILE A 8 -0.22 5.66 -2.48
CA ILE A 8 0.97 5.83 -1.65
C ILE A 8 1.23 7.29 -1.36
N PHE A 9 1.49 7.62 -0.10
CA PHE A 9 1.80 8.97 0.37
C PHE A 9 2.85 8.95 1.49
N LYS A 10 3.51 10.08 1.73
CA LYS A 10 4.43 10.24 2.86
C LYS A 10 3.72 10.84 4.08
N SER A 11 4.02 10.33 5.26
CA SER A 11 3.52 10.85 6.55
C SER A 11 4.56 10.63 7.64
N ASP A 12 4.93 11.68 8.37
CA ASP A 12 5.78 11.61 9.58
C ASP A 12 7.05 10.76 9.45
N GLY A 13 7.74 10.84 8.32
CA GLY A 13 8.97 10.08 8.05
C GLY A 13 8.75 8.66 7.53
N TYR A 14 7.50 8.26 7.31
CA TYR A 14 7.09 6.99 6.71
C TYR A 14 6.53 7.20 5.30
N ILE A 15 6.52 6.12 4.54
CA ILE A 15 5.80 5.96 3.29
C ILE A 15 4.65 5.00 3.57
N CYS A 16 3.42 5.46 3.37
CA CYS A 16 2.21 4.71 3.68
C CYS A 16 1.43 4.43 2.42
N ALA A 17 0.79 3.27 2.38
CA ALA A 17 -0.11 2.81 1.33
C ALA A 17 -1.50 2.57 1.90
N VAL A 18 -2.52 3.09 1.22
CA VAL A 18 -3.92 2.81 1.51
C VAL A 18 -4.57 2.14 0.31
N GLY A 19 -5.17 0.97 0.54
CA GLY A 19 -5.93 0.25 -0.46
C GLY A 19 -7.23 0.99 -0.78
N GLN A 20 -7.44 1.32 -2.05
CA GLN A 20 -8.65 2.02 -2.50
C GLN A 20 -9.84 1.08 -2.66
N ASN A 21 -9.56 -0.19 -2.93
CA ASN A 21 -10.56 -1.23 -3.14
C ASN A 21 -10.36 -2.45 -2.21
N VAL A 22 -9.42 -2.33 -1.28
CA VAL A 22 -9.06 -3.33 -0.28
C VAL A 22 -8.85 -2.58 1.04
N GLY A 23 -9.44 -3.03 2.14
CA GLY A 23 -9.38 -2.35 3.44
C GLY A 23 -8.02 -2.47 4.13
N ILE A 24 -6.94 -2.26 3.37
CA ILE A 24 -5.55 -2.47 3.76
C ILE A 24 -4.89 -1.11 3.95
N TYR A 25 -4.21 -0.95 5.08
CA TYR A 25 -3.38 0.20 5.38
C TYR A 25 -2.02 -0.27 5.90
N ILE A 26 -0.94 0.18 5.26
CA ILE A 26 0.43 -0.28 5.54
C ILE A 26 1.34 0.94 5.54
N CYS A 27 2.29 1.03 6.46
CA CYS A 27 3.29 2.09 6.50
C CYS A 27 4.67 1.51 6.76
N ASP A 28 5.65 2.09 6.09
CA ASP A 28 7.02 1.65 6.20
C ASP A 28 8.03 2.79 6.12
N LYS A 29 9.24 2.53 6.58
CA LYS A 29 10.31 3.55 6.56
C LYS A 29 10.90 3.75 5.18
N ASN A 30 10.81 2.75 4.31
CA ASN A 30 11.36 2.80 2.97
C ASN A 30 10.44 2.09 1.97
N TRP A 31 10.68 2.37 0.69
CA TRP A 31 9.81 1.90 -0.38
C TRP A 31 9.84 0.39 -0.57
N ASN A 32 10.98 -0.25 -0.38
CA ASN A 32 11.14 -1.68 -0.66
C ASN A 32 10.38 -2.53 0.36
N GLU A 33 10.50 -2.20 1.64
CA GLU A 33 9.72 -2.86 2.70
C GLU A 33 8.23 -2.61 2.49
N LEU A 34 7.82 -1.37 2.20
CA LEU A 34 6.42 -1.05 1.92
C LEU A 34 5.85 -1.93 0.80
N MET A 35 6.58 -2.08 -0.30
CA MET A 35 6.13 -2.89 -1.42
C MET A 35 6.02 -4.36 -1.04
N LYS A 36 7.00 -4.90 -0.31
CA LYS A 36 6.98 -6.28 0.18
C LYS A 36 5.76 -6.53 1.08
N ASP A 37 5.53 -5.65 2.05
CA ASP A 37 4.39 -5.75 2.97
C ASP A 37 3.05 -5.67 2.22
N ILE A 38 2.94 -4.83 1.18
CA ILE A 38 1.74 -4.79 0.33
C ILE A 38 1.52 -6.13 -0.37
N TYR A 39 2.55 -6.72 -0.98
CA TYR A 39 2.43 -8.01 -1.67
C TYR A 39 1.97 -9.10 -0.70
N GLU A 40 2.66 -9.26 0.43
CA GLU A 40 2.35 -10.27 1.44
C GLU A 40 0.94 -10.07 2.00
N THR A 41 0.55 -8.83 2.31
CA THR A 41 -0.79 -8.55 2.84
C THR A 41 -1.89 -8.84 1.82
N VAL A 42 -1.66 -8.53 0.53
CA VAL A 42 -2.63 -8.83 -0.52
C VAL A 42 -2.75 -10.34 -0.74
N GLU A 43 -1.64 -11.08 -0.71
CA GLU A 43 -1.64 -12.55 -0.77
C GLU A 43 -2.46 -13.16 0.36
N LEU A 44 -2.24 -12.69 1.59
CA LEU A 44 -2.99 -13.12 2.77
C LEU A 44 -4.47 -12.74 2.69
N TYR A 45 -4.79 -11.50 2.30
CA TYR A 45 -6.16 -10.98 2.22
C TYR A 45 -7.03 -11.78 1.26
N TYR A 46 -6.46 -12.23 0.13
CA TYR A 46 -7.17 -13.02 -0.88
C TYR A 46 -6.97 -14.53 -0.73
N GLY A 47 -6.22 -15.00 0.27
CA GLY A 47 -5.95 -16.41 0.51
C GLY A 47 -5.25 -17.08 -0.68
N LEU A 48 -4.26 -16.40 -1.27
CA LEU A 48 -3.67 -16.84 -2.52
C LEU A 48 -2.65 -17.97 -2.30
N PRO A 49 -2.67 -19.02 -3.16
CA PRO A 49 -1.56 -19.95 -3.21
C PRO A 49 -0.32 -19.26 -3.76
N ASP A 50 0.86 -19.79 -3.41
CA ASP A 50 2.24 -19.35 -3.71
C ASP A 50 2.57 -19.04 -5.20
N LYS A 51 1.59 -19.11 -6.11
CA LYS A 51 1.72 -18.92 -7.57
C LYS A 51 0.56 -18.15 -8.21
N ALA A 52 -0.30 -17.51 -7.43
CA ALA A 52 -1.39 -16.74 -8.01
C ALA A 52 -0.86 -15.49 -8.74
N GLU A 53 -1.30 -15.26 -9.97
CA GLU A 53 -0.96 -14.02 -10.68
C GLU A 53 -1.68 -12.82 -10.08
N LEU A 54 -0.90 -11.98 -9.40
CA LEU A 54 -1.30 -10.69 -8.85
C LEU A 54 -0.96 -9.57 -9.83
N LYS A 55 -1.97 -8.78 -10.22
CA LYS A 55 -1.75 -7.52 -10.93
C LYS A 55 -2.06 -6.37 -9.99
N MET A 56 -1.01 -5.75 -9.47
CA MET A 56 -1.12 -4.57 -8.63
C MET A 56 -0.99 -3.30 -9.47
N THR A 57 -1.85 -2.32 -9.16
CA THR A 57 -1.72 -0.96 -9.68
C THR A 57 -1.40 -0.07 -8.50
N VAL A 58 -0.23 0.55 -8.53
CA VAL A 58 0.23 1.45 -7.49
C VAL A 58 0.17 2.87 -8.03
N GLU A 59 -0.63 3.71 -7.38
CA GLU A 59 -0.71 5.13 -7.68
C GLU A 59 0.01 5.91 -6.58
N VAL A 60 1.11 6.57 -6.95
CA VAL A 60 1.90 7.35 -5.99
C VAL A 60 1.39 8.78 -5.99
N LYS A 61 0.85 9.22 -4.86
CA LYS A 61 0.45 10.61 -4.62
C LYS A 61 1.45 11.29 -3.69
N ALA A 62 2.26 12.17 -4.26
CA ALA A 62 3.04 13.09 -3.44
C ALA A 62 2.08 14.12 -2.81
N LYS A 63 1.73 13.96 -1.53
CA LYS A 63 1.18 15.09 -0.77
C LYS A 63 2.30 16.11 -0.60
N ALA A 64 2.05 17.36 -1.04
CA ALA A 64 2.87 18.50 -0.64
C ALA A 64 3.00 18.50 0.91
N PRO A 65 4.10 19.01 1.49
CA PRO A 65 4.27 19.08 2.93
C PRO A 65 3.23 20.04 3.53
N GLY A 66 2.01 19.55 3.71
CA GLY A 66 0.87 20.24 4.27
C GLY A 66 0.58 19.68 5.64
N LYS A 67 0.66 20.54 6.65
CA LYS A 67 0.45 20.26 8.07
C LYS A 67 -0.75 19.33 8.27
N ILE A 68 -0.49 18.12 8.76
CA ILE A 68 -1.55 17.26 9.29
C ILE A 68 -2.02 17.95 10.58
N LYS A 69 -3.24 18.50 10.56
CA LYS A 69 -3.98 18.69 11.81
C LYS A 69 -4.56 17.32 12.17
N PRO A 70 -4.19 16.71 13.30
CA PRO A 70 -4.95 15.58 13.82
C PRO A 70 -6.38 16.05 14.12
N LEU A 71 -7.35 15.19 13.78
CA LEU A 71 -8.73 15.31 14.25
C LEU A 71 -8.78 15.24 15.78
#